data_AF-A0A3N1CPF8-F1
#
_entry.id   AF-A0A3N1CPF8-F1
#
_cell.length_a   1.000
_cell.length_b   1.000
_cell.length_c   1.000
_cell.angle_alpha   90.00
_cell.angle_beta   90.00
_cell.angle_gamma   90.00
#
_symmetry.space_group_name_H-M   'P 1'
#
loop_
_entity.id
_entity.type
_entity.pdbx_description
1 polymer ?
#
loop_
_entity_poly.entity_id
_entity_poly.type
_entity_poly.pdbx_seq_one_letter_code
_entity_poly.pdbx_strand_id
1 'polypeptide(L)' 'MARVPVTVLLNFGDQSELVIPDFKITDQNPIRVPAAEVAAAIGLATGELPGKHLTAEVTETPETGVVVTGYELA' A
#
# COMPACT_ATOMS: atom_id res chain seq x y z
N MET A 1 -11.17 -9.82 0.58
CA MET A 1 -10.45 -8.80 1.35
C MET A 1 -9.55 -9.50 2.37
N ALA A 2 -8.25 -9.27 2.30
CA ALA A 2 -7.25 -9.78 3.24
C ALA A 2 -6.53 -8.61 3.90
N ARG A 3 -6.31 -8.68 5.21
CA ARG A 3 -5.55 -7.67 5.96
C ARG A 3 -4.11 -8.14 6.11
N VAL A 4 -3.16 -7.42 5.51
CA VAL A 4 -1.80 -7.94 5.27
C VAL A 4 -0.74 -6.88 5.57
N PRO A 5 0.46 -7.27 6.02
CA PRO A 5 1.56 -6.35 6.18
C PRO A 5 2.05 -5.87 4.81
N VAL A 6 2.35 -4.57 4.70
CA VAL A 6 2.94 -3.96 3.50
C VAL A 6 4.08 -3.05 3.90
N THR A 7 5.02 -2.85 2.97
CA THR A 7 6.11 -1.87 3.13
C THR A 7 6.00 -0.81 2.06
N VAL A 8 6.03 0.46 2.46
CA VAL A 8 6.17 1.57 1.51
C VAL A 8 7.62 1.61 1.04
N LEU A 9 7.87 1.25 -0.22
CA LEU A 9 9.22 1.20 -0.76
C LEU A 9 9.74 2.60 -1.08
N LEU A 10 8.99 3.35 -1.88
CA LEU A 10 9.36 4.70 -2.34
C LEU A 10 8.12 5.49 -2.75
N ASN A 11 8.31 6.80 -2.91
CA ASN A 11 7.34 7.65 -3.59
C ASN A 11 7.84 7.98 -5.01
N PHE A 12 6.94 7.95 -5.96
CA PHE A 12 7.18 8.34 -7.34
C PHE A 12 6.08 9.31 -7.78
N GLY A 13 6.42 10.60 -7.90
CA GLY A 13 5.42 11.64 -8.13
C GLY A 13 4.44 11.76 -6.97
N ASP A 14 3.15 11.59 -7.26
CA ASP A 14 2.05 11.59 -6.29
C ASP A 14 1.67 10.19 -5.80
N GLN A 15 2.41 9.15 -6.22
CA GLN A 15 2.16 7.75 -5.86
C GLN A 15 3.19 7.24 -4.85
N SER A 16 2.77 6.27 -4.04
CA SER A 16 3.63 5.42 -3.23
C SER A 16 3.64 4.00 -3.79
N GLU A 17 4.80 3.37 -3.81
CA GLU A 17 4.95 1.95 -4.13
C GLU A 17 4.86 1.12 -2.85
N LEU A 18 3.91 0.20 -2.80
CA LEU A 18 3.71 -0.75 -1.71
C LEU A 18 4.20 -2.13 -2.14
N VAL A 19 4.93 -2.77 -1.25
CA VAL A 19 5.37 -4.16 -1.40
C VAL A 19 4.60 -5.02 -0.41
N ILE A 20 3.88 -6.01 -0.93
CA ILE A 20 3.29 -7.08 -0.13
C ILE A 20 4.28 -8.25 -0.12
N PRO A 21 4.85 -8.64 1.03
CA PRO A 21 5.92 -9.64 1.09
C PRO A 21 5.43 -11.06 0.78
N ASP A 22 4.14 -11.36 0.97
CA ASP A 22 3.55 -12.66 0.63
C ASP A 22 2.92 -12.65 -0.77
N PHE A 23 3.66 -13.20 -1.74
CA PHE A 23 3.26 -13.31 -3.15
C PHE A 23 2.03 -14.19 -3.39
N LYS A 24 1.53 -14.92 -2.38
CA LYS A 24 0.25 -15.63 -2.51
C LYS A 24 -0.95 -14.70 -2.47
N ILE A 25 -0.77 -13.46 -1.98
CA ILE A 25 -1.82 -12.46 -1.91
C ILE A 25 -2.05 -11.84 -3.28
N THR A 26 -0.97 -11.55 -4.02
CA THR A 26 -1.02 -11.06 -5.39
C THR A 26 0.36 -11.17 -6.06
N ASP A 27 0.36 -11.36 -7.38
CA ASP A 27 1.56 -11.28 -8.22
C ASP A 27 1.88 -9.85 -8.69
N GLN A 28 0.97 -8.91 -8.48
CA GLN A 28 1.13 -7.49 -8.84
C GLN A 28 1.93 -6.78 -7.75
N ASN A 29 3.25 -6.89 -7.79
CA ASN A 29 4.16 -6.17 -6.89
C ASN A 29 5.27 -5.47 -7.70
N PRO A 30 5.65 -4.21 -7.37
CA PRO A 30 5.03 -3.35 -6.38
C PRO A 30 3.68 -2.77 -6.84
N ILE A 31 2.79 -2.46 -5.89
CA ILE A 31 1.51 -1.82 -6.15
C ILE A 31 1.67 -0.31 -6.00
N ARG A 32 1.16 0.47 -6.96
CA ARG A 32 1.15 1.93 -6.87
C ARG A 32 -0.20 2.41 -6.35
N VAL A 33 -0.15 3.22 -5.30
CA VAL A 33 -1.32 3.85 -4.70
C VAL A 33 -1.08 5.35 -4.51
N PRO A 34 -2.13 6.19 -4.41
CA PRO A 34 -1.96 7.61 -4.13
C PRO A 34 -1.26 7.84 -2.78
N ALA A 35 -0.10 8.49 -2.79
CA ALA A 35 0.68 8.76 -1.57
C ALA A 35 -0.10 9.62 -0.57
N ALA A 36 -0.93 10.53 -1.07
CA ALA A 36 -1.77 11.40 -0.25
C ALA A 36 -2.80 10.61 0.58
N GLU A 37 -3.33 9.51 0.04
CA GLU A 37 -4.30 8.66 0.75
C GLU A 37 -3.62 7.90 1.88
N VAL A 38 -2.44 7.33 1.62
CA VAL A 38 -1.63 6.65 2.64
C VAL A 38 -1.25 7.62 3.76
N ALA A 39 -0.71 8.79 3.40
CA ALA A 39 -0.32 9.86 4.31
C ALA A 39 -1.47 10.31 5.21
N ALA A 40 -2.64 10.58 4.62
CA ALA A 40 -3.83 10.99 5.36
C ALA A 40 -4.32 9.89 6.32
N ALA A 41 -4.29 8.63 5.90
CA ALA A 41 -4.73 7.50 6.72
C ALA A 41 -3.87 7.30 7.97
N ILE A 42 -2.55 7.51 7.87
CA ILE A 42 -1.62 7.26 8.97
C ILE A 42 -1.14 8.52 9.70
N GLY A 43 -1.62 9.70 9.29
CA GLY A 43 -1.30 10.97 9.94
C GLY A 43 0.15 11.45 9.75
N LEU A 44 0.78 11.12 8.62
CA LEU A 44 2.16 11.52 8.29
C LEU A 44 2.19 12.37 7.01
N ALA A 45 3.27 13.12 6.79
CA ALA A 45 3.51 13.75 5.49
C ALA A 45 3.95 12.71 4.44
N THR A 46 3.67 12.97 3.16
CA THR A 46 4.04 12.04 2.07
C THR A 46 5.54 11.75 2.05
N GLY A 47 6.39 12.75 2.32
CA GLY A 47 7.85 12.59 2.40
C GLY A 47 8.34 11.65 3.53
N GLU A 48 7.47 11.32 4.49
CA GLU A 48 7.78 10.43 5.62
C GLU A 48 7.34 8.98 5.38
N LEU A 49 6.66 8.70 4.26
CA LEU A 49 6.13 7.37 3.95
C LEU A 49 7.19 6.32 3.60
N PRO A 50 8.25 6.62 2.81
CA PRO A 50 9.22 5.59 2.42
C PRO A 50 9.87 4.91 3.62
N GLY A 51 9.92 3.58 3.59
CA GLY A 51 10.42 2.74 4.67
C GLY A 51 9.43 2.45 5.80
N LYS A 52 8.19 2.97 5.74
CA LYS A 52 7.15 2.64 6.73
C LYS A 52 6.59 1.23 6.49
N HIS A 53 6.37 0.52 7.58
CA HIS A 53 5.64 -0.75 7.60
C HIS A 53 4.22 -0.47 8.05
N LEU A 54 3.27 -0.90 7.24
CA LEU A 54 1.84 -0.70 7.45
C LEU A 54 1.13 -2.04 7.45
N THR A 55 -0.07 -2.05 8.02
CA THR A 55 -1.07 -3.05 7.70
C THR A 55 -2.06 -2.42 6.73
N ALA A 56 -2.43 -3.14 5.66
CA ALA A 56 -3.39 -2.67 4.66
C ALA A 56 -4.42 -3.74 4.32
N GLU A 57 -5.57 -3.31 3.84
CA GLU A 57 -6.60 -4.18 3.26
C GLU A 57 -6.35 -4.33 1.77
N VAL A 58 -6.26 -5.58 1.31
CA VAL A 58 -6.06 -5.92 -0.10
C VAL A 58 -7.27 -6.68 -0.61
N THR A 59 -7.83 -6.20 -1.72
CA THR A 59 -8.91 -6.86 -2.45
C THR A 59 -8.52 -7.01 -3.90
N GLU A 60 -8.51 -8.24 -4.40
CA GLU A 60 -8.25 -8.53 -5.80
C GLU A 60 -9.53 -9.09 -6.44
N THR A 61 -9.95 -8.51 -7.55
CA THR A 61 -11.08 -9.00 -8.36
C THR A 61 -10.72 -8.99 -9.84
N PRO A 62 -11.32 -9.87 -10.68
CA PRO A 62 -11.12 -9.83 -12.13
C PRO A 62 -11.47 -8.48 -12.77
N GLU A 63 -12.43 -7.74 -12.19
CA GLU A 63 -12.96 -6.50 -12.75
C GLU A 63 -12.10 -5.28 -12.40
N THR A 64 -11.54 -5.22 -11.19
CA THR A 64 -10.82 -4.05 -10.67
C THR A 64 -9.31 -4.25 -10.52
N GLY A 65 -8.82 -5.47 -10.69
CA GLY A 65 -7.46 -5.83 -10.31
C GLY A 65 -7.25 -5.71 -8.79
N VAL A 66 -6.02 -5.44 -8.38
CA VAL A 66 -5.65 -5.29 -6.97
C VAL A 66 -5.95 -3.88 -6.48
N VAL A 67 -6.75 -3.79 -5.43
CA VAL A 67 -7.08 -2.57 -4.71
C VAL A 67 -6.51 -2.67 -3.29
N VAL A 68 -5.80 -1.63 -2.86
CA VAL A 68 -5.20 -1.55 -1.52
C VAL A 68 -5.73 -0.33 -0.78
N THR A 69 -6.33 -0.54 0.39
CA THR A 69 -6.97 0.49 1.21
C THR A 69 -6.70 0.24 2.70
N GLY A 70 -7.36 0.98 3.60
CA GLY A 70 -7.38 0.67 5.03
C GLY A 70 -6.00 0.68 5.69
N TYR A 71 -5.18 1.69 5.38
CA TYR A 71 -3.80 1.78 5.85
C TYR A 71 -3.74 2.12 7.35
N GLU A 72 -3.00 1.32 8.11
CA GLU A 72 -2.70 1.56 9.52
C GLU A 72 -1.21 1.32 9.77
N LEU A 73 -0.60 2.10 10.68
CA LEU A 73 0.77 1.82 11.13
C LEU A 73 0.81 0.45 11.82
N ALA A 74 1.76 -0.40 11.42
CA ALA A 74 2.00 -1.72 12.01
C ALA A 74 2.76 -1.63 13.34
#